data_AF-A0A2G3E1T0-F1
#
_entry.id   AF-A0A2G3E1T0-F1
#
_cell.length_a   1.000
_cell.length_b   1.000
_cell.length_c   1.000
_cell.angle_alpha   90.00
_cell.angle_beta   90.00
_cell.angle_gamma   90.00
#
_symmetry.space_group_name_H-M   'P 1'
#
loop_
_entity.id
_entity.type
_entity.pdbx_description
1 polymer ?
#
loop_
_entity_poly.entity_id
_entity_poly.type
_entity_poly.pdbx_seq_one_letter_code
_entity_poly.pdbx_strand_id
1 'polypeptide(L)'
;MGQDAKKQNALEKCKSYAEIYRNVTNPVVESIIEKYLEGVPIDGDKIKNLNGYLKDIMAWKTNQIDHFCTTKEKGIAYKDKKNISFQKLESIVYDYKANYKDEDYKNLFKKLVKVKGIGNVYAITIIFFLSHGEYPIYDKFADVGLYSMMTGDEEVPLRIMTDRGFDGAWSYYLEYRDALTSLFGDRWKGKDGRFVDKGLWAYGHTVKSITCKQSDGNRFYHFYKKGDDHEK
;
A
#
# COMPACT_ATOMS: atom_id res chain seq x y z
N MET A 1 -16.54 24.00 7.30
CA MET A 1 -15.08 23.87 7.48
C MET A 1 -14.44 23.99 6.10
N GLY A 2 -13.50 24.91 5.89
CA GLY A 2 -12.83 25.06 4.59
C GLY A 2 -12.05 23.81 4.18
N GLN A 3 -11.79 23.63 2.89
CA GLN A 3 -11.08 22.47 2.35
C GLN A 3 -9.70 22.29 2.99
N ASP A 4 -8.98 23.39 3.24
CA ASP A 4 -7.65 23.35 3.87
C ASP A 4 -7.68 22.93 5.34
N ALA A 5 -8.71 23.35 6.08
CA ALA A 5 -8.90 22.93 7.47
C ALA A 5 -9.18 21.42 7.56
N LYS A 6 -9.92 20.85 6.59
CA LYS A 6 -10.16 19.40 6.51
C LYS A 6 -8.85 18.64 6.22
N LYS A 7 -8.05 19.11 5.26
CA LYS A 7 -6.74 18.50 4.94
C LYS A 7 -5.80 18.54 6.14
N GLN A 8 -5.71 19.68 6.82
CA GLN A 8 -4.86 19.82 8.00
C GLN A 8 -5.30 18.91 9.15
N ASN A 9 -6.61 18.81 9.42
CA ASN A 9 -7.14 17.90 10.43
C ASN A 9 -6.79 16.43 10.10
N ALA A 10 -6.96 16.02 8.84
CA ALA A 10 -6.62 14.67 8.40
C ALA A 10 -5.12 14.37 8.57
N LEU A 11 -4.24 15.34 8.26
CA LEU A 11 -2.79 15.20 8.45
C LEU A 11 -2.42 15.04 9.93
N GLU A 12 -2.97 15.87 10.82
CA GLU A 12 -2.71 15.75 12.26
C GLU A 12 -3.21 14.42 12.81
N LYS A 13 -4.40 13.98 12.39
CA LYS A 13 -4.92 12.66 12.75
C LYS A 13 -3.98 11.54 12.30
N CYS A 14 -3.49 11.57 11.07
CA CYS A 14 -2.53 10.58 10.59
C CYS A 14 -1.23 10.57 11.40
N LYS A 15 -0.70 11.75 11.79
CA LYS A 15 0.50 11.82 12.64
C LYS A 15 0.28 11.14 13.99
N SER A 16 -0.82 11.46 14.69
CA SER A 16 -1.14 10.84 15.99
C SER A 16 -1.27 9.32 15.88
N TYR A 17 -1.96 8.81 14.86
CA TYR A 17 -2.12 7.37 14.66
C TYR A 17 -0.82 6.69 14.18
N ALA A 18 0.06 7.40 13.48
CA ALA A 18 1.39 6.88 13.12
C ALA A 18 2.29 6.70 14.35
N GLU A 19 2.11 7.49 15.41
CA GLU A 19 2.78 7.26 16.70
C GLU A 19 2.27 5.98 17.38
N ILE A 20 0.96 5.73 17.34
CA ILE A 20 0.37 4.47 17.82
C ILE A 20 0.95 3.28 17.05
N TYR A 21 1.02 3.38 15.72
CA TYR A 21 1.64 2.36 14.87
C TYR A 21 3.08 2.05 15.31
N ARG A 22 3.87 3.09 15.59
CA ARG A 22 5.27 2.94 16.04
C ARG A 22 5.37 2.15 17.34
N ASN A 23 4.40 2.29 18.25
CA ASN A 23 4.39 1.59 19.54
C ASN A 23 4.02 0.11 19.43
N VAL A 24 3.36 -0.30 18.35
CA VAL A 24 2.91 -1.70 18.14
C VAL A 24 3.73 -2.46 17.10
N THR A 25 4.77 -1.84 16.53
CA THR A 25 5.62 -2.43 15.50
C THR A 25 7.08 -2.50 15.94
N ASN A 26 7.85 -3.41 15.33
CA ASN A 26 9.29 -3.50 15.63
C ASN A 26 10.04 -2.37 14.86
N PRO A 27 10.71 -1.43 15.55
CA PRO A 27 11.36 -0.29 14.91
C PRO A 27 12.56 -0.69 14.03
N VAL A 28 13.21 -1.83 14.30
CA VAL A 28 14.28 -2.36 13.45
C VAL A 28 13.73 -2.82 12.11
N VAL A 29 12.62 -3.56 12.12
CA VAL A 29 11.92 -3.99 10.90
C VAL A 29 11.51 -2.77 10.09
N GLU A 30 10.85 -1.81 10.73
CA GLU A 30 10.40 -0.59 10.05
C GLU A 30 11.56 0.22 9.47
N SER A 31 12.69 0.32 10.16
CA SER A 31 13.88 1.00 9.63
C SER A 31 14.45 0.29 8.39
N ILE A 32 14.46 -1.04 8.37
CA ILE A 32 14.91 -1.81 7.19
C ILE A 32 13.97 -1.60 6.02
N ILE A 33 12.66 -1.68 6.25
CA ILE A 33 11.63 -1.50 5.22
C ILE A 33 11.61 -0.06 4.70
N GLU A 34 11.84 0.95 5.53
CA GLU A 34 11.92 2.33 5.07
C GLU A 34 13.17 2.62 4.23
N LYS A 35 14.32 2.00 4.54
CA LYS A 35 15.52 2.10 3.70
C LYS A 35 15.26 1.61 2.28
N TYR A 36 14.38 0.63 2.11
CA TYR A 36 14.00 0.12 0.80
C TYR A 36 13.21 1.10 -0.06
N LEU A 37 12.67 2.19 0.51
CA LEU A 37 12.03 3.27 -0.23
C LEU A 37 13.02 4.29 -0.77
N GLU A 38 14.17 4.45 -0.12
CA GLU A 38 15.29 5.25 -0.63
C GLU A 38 15.88 4.65 -1.91
N GLY A 39 15.51 3.40 -2.21
CA GLY A 39 15.80 2.69 -3.43
C GLY A 39 16.56 1.41 -3.17
N VAL A 40 16.46 0.49 -4.13
CA VAL A 40 17.31 -0.71 -4.09
C VAL A 40 18.70 -0.31 -4.54
N PRO A 41 19.78 -0.71 -3.86
CA PRO A 41 21.13 -0.36 -4.28
C PRO A 41 21.39 -0.87 -5.70
N ILE A 42 21.73 0.05 -6.60
CA ILE A 42 22.08 -0.25 -7.99
C ILE A 42 23.61 -0.27 -8.13
N ASP A 43 24.14 -1.28 -8.82
CA ASP A 43 25.53 -1.36 -9.27
C ASP A 43 25.56 -1.51 -10.80
N GLY A 44 25.84 -0.42 -11.51
CA GLY A 44 25.66 -0.34 -12.96
C GLY A 44 24.18 -0.48 -13.35
N ASP A 45 23.83 -1.49 -14.14
CA ASP A 45 22.44 -1.83 -14.49
C ASP A 45 21.82 -2.90 -13.57
N LYS A 46 22.53 -3.34 -12.51
CA LYS A 46 22.11 -4.47 -11.68
C LYS A 46 21.63 -4.02 -10.30
N ILE A 47 20.48 -4.52 -9.89
CA ILE A 47 20.02 -4.38 -8.52
C ILE A 47 20.78 -5.38 -7.63
N LYS A 48 21.57 -4.87 -6.67
CA LYS A 48 22.28 -5.72 -5.69
C LYS A 48 21.27 -6.41 -4.78
N ASN A 49 21.39 -7.74 -4.66
CA ASN A 49 20.58 -8.57 -3.76
C ASN A 49 19.04 -8.37 -3.93
N LEU A 50 18.56 -8.26 -5.19
CA LEU A 50 17.14 -8.11 -5.50
C LEU A 50 16.28 -9.22 -4.86
N ASN A 51 16.78 -10.45 -4.83
CA ASN A 51 16.09 -11.57 -4.19
C ASN A 51 15.85 -11.33 -2.70
N GLY A 52 16.88 -10.90 -1.96
CA GLY A 52 16.77 -10.57 -0.53
C GLY A 52 15.78 -9.44 -0.29
N TYR A 53 15.86 -8.38 -1.09
CA TYR A 53 14.94 -7.24 -1.04
C TYR A 53 13.47 -7.66 -1.22
N LEU A 54 13.17 -8.41 -2.28
CA LEU A 54 11.82 -8.89 -2.55
C LEU A 54 11.33 -9.83 -1.44
N LYS A 55 12.22 -10.67 -0.90
CA LYS A 55 11.90 -11.55 0.21
C LYS A 55 11.54 -10.78 1.48
N ASP A 56 12.27 -9.73 1.81
CA ASP A 56 12.04 -8.92 3.01
C ASP A 56 10.73 -8.13 2.92
N ILE A 57 10.47 -7.49 1.79
CA ILE A 57 9.21 -6.77 1.54
C ILE A 57 8.01 -7.72 1.59
N MET A 58 8.13 -8.88 0.93
CA MET A 58 7.06 -9.87 0.94
C MET A 58 6.85 -10.44 2.34
N ALA A 59 7.92 -10.71 3.09
CA ALA A 59 7.80 -11.17 4.47
C ALA A 59 7.12 -10.14 5.36
N TRP A 60 7.49 -8.86 5.23
CA TRP A 60 6.84 -7.75 5.92
C TRP A 60 5.34 -7.68 5.60
N LYS A 61 4.99 -7.63 4.31
CA LYS A 61 3.57 -7.51 3.90
C LYS A 61 2.72 -8.73 4.24
N THR A 62 3.34 -9.91 4.39
CA THR A 62 2.63 -11.16 4.70
C THR A 62 2.71 -11.58 6.16
N ASN A 63 3.22 -10.70 7.04
CA ASN A 63 3.41 -10.96 8.47
C ASN A 63 4.24 -12.23 8.74
N GLN A 64 5.27 -12.47 7.91
CA GLN A 64 6.21 -13.59 8.02
C GLN A 64 7.53 -13.17 8.65
N ILE A 65 7.63 -11.95 9.18
CA ILE A 65 8.80 -11.53 9.95
C ILE A 65 8.62 -11.96 11.41
N ASP A 66 9.65 -12.58 11.97
CA ASP A 66 9.77 -12.77 13.40
C ASP A 66 10.24 -11.48 14.06
N HIS A 67 9.27 -10.70 14.52
CA HIS A 67 9.50 -9.43 15.20
C HIS A 67 10.23 -9.60 16.54
N PHE A 68 10.23 -10.76 17.18
CA PHE A 68 10.98 -10.99 18.42
C PHE A 68 12.43 -11.33 18.14
N CYS A 69 12.68 -12.11 17.08
CA CYS A 69 14.04 -12.53 16.72
C CYS A 69 14.78 -11.54 15.80
N THR A 70 14.08 -10.57 15.20
CA THR A 70 14.69 -9.53 14.36
C THR A 70 15.35 -8.44 15.21
N THR A 71 16.68 -8.32 15.10
CA THR A 71 17.50 -7.31 15.79
C THR A 71 18.44 -6.60 14.81
N LYS A 72 19.08 -5.49 15.25
CA LYS A 72 20.02 -4.74 14.41
C LYS A 72 21.24 -5.58 14.01
N GLU A 73 21.67 -6.48 14.88
CA GLU A 73 22.86 -7.32 14.72
C GLU A 73 22.60 -8.53 13.83
N LYS A 74 21.38 -9.11 13.92
CA LYS A 74 21.02 -10.36 13.22
C LYS A 74 20.26 -10.15 11.91
N GLY A 75 19.71 -8.95 11.68
CA GLY A 75 18.84 -8.68 10.53
C GLY A 75 17.46 -9.33 10.66
N ILE A 76 16.72 -9.43 9.55
CA ILE A 76 15.35 -9.97 9.51
C ILE A 76 15.37 -11.48 9.77
N ALA A 77 14.62 -11.90 10.78
CA ALA A 77 14.26 -13.29 11.02
C ALA A 77 12.87 -13.59 10.41
N TYR A 78 12.66 -14.81 9.90
CA TYR A 78 11.41 -15.18 9.21
C TYR A 78 10.68 -16.32 9.95
N LYS A 79 9.36 -16.19 10.05
CA LYS A 79 8.41 -17.25 10.39
C LYS A 79 8.17 -18.12 9.13
N ASP A 80 7.83 -19.39 9.29
CA ASP A 80 7.78 -20.39 8.22
C ASP A 80 7.12 -19.95 6.89
N LYS A 81 7.63 -20.46 5.77
CA LYS A 81 7.48 -19.84 4.45
C LYS A 81 6.09 -20.00 3.82
N LYS A 82 5.55 -18.90 3.28
CA LYS A 82 4.59 -18.94 2.16
C LYS A 82 5.30 -19.38 0.87
N ASN A 83 4.60 -20.15 0.03
CA ASN A 83 5.05 -20.58 -1.29
C ASN A 83 4.94 -19.44 -2.33
N ILE A 84 5.82 -18.45 -2.27
CA ILE A 84 6.00 -17.44 -3.33
C ILE A 84 7.16 -17.87 -4.25
N SER A 85 6.94 -17.84 -5.56
CA SER A 85 8.02 -18.08 -6.54
C SER A 85 8.86 -16.82 -6.73
N PHE A 86 9.91 -16.67 -5.92
CA PHE A 86 10.80 -15.51 -5.98
C PHE A 86 11.61 -15.43 -7.27
N GLN A 87 11.97 -16.56 -7.89
CA GLN A 87 12.72 -16.54 -9.16
C GLN A 87 11.94 -15.85 -10.29
N LYS A 88 10.63 -16.14 -10.39
CA LYS A 88 9.79 -15.51 -11.42
C LYS A 88 9.57 -14.03 -11.12
N LEU A 89 9.43 -13.68 -9.83
CA LEU A 89 9.30 -12.31 -9.38
C LEU A 89 10.53 -11.48 -9.73
N GLU A 90 11.71 -12.01 -9.43
CA GLU A 90 13.01 -11.41 -9.70
C GLU A 90 13.19 -11.12 -11.19
N SER A 91 12.88 -12.08 -12.07
CA SER A 91 12.93 -11.87 -13.53
C SER A 91 12.00 -10.73 -13.97
N ILE A 92 10.76 -10.67 -13.48
CA ILE A 92 9.82 -9.61 -13.86
C ILE A 92 10.34 -8.23 -13.42
N VAL A 93 10.89 -8.13 -12.21
CA VAL A 93 11.40 -6.88 -11.66
C VAL A 93 12.70 -6.45 -12.33
N TYR A 94 13.58 -7.41 -12.62
CA TYR A 94 14.84 -7.13 -13.34
C TYR A 94 14.59 -6.63 -14.76
N ASP A 95 13.63 -7.21 -15.47
CA ASP A 95 13.27 -6.80 -16.83
C ASP A 95 12.47 -5.49 -16.87
N TYR A 96 12.03 -4.98 -15.73
CA TYR A 96 11.24 -3.75 -15.65
C TYR A 96 12.14 -2.52 -15.82
N LYS A 97 12.05 -1.89 -16.99
CA LYS A 97 12.61 -0.55 -17.24
C LYS A 97 11.59 0.50 -16.84
N ALA A 98 11.82 1.17 -15.71
CA ALA A 98 10.93 2.22 -15.24
C ALA A 98 10.95 3.42 -16.20
N ASN A 99 9.81 3.74 -16.83
CA ASN A 99 9.60 5.04 -17.48
C ASN A 99 8.61 5.92 -16.70
N TYR A 100 8.26 5.52 -15.47
CA TYR A 100 7.40 6.25 -14.53
C TYR A 100 6.01 6.67 -15.07
N LYS A 101 5.43 5.91 -16.02
CA LYS A 101 4.08 6.16 -16.54
C LYS A 101 3.07 5.16 -15.99
N ASP A 102 1.81 5.59 -15.85
CA ASP A 102 0.71 4.75 -15.33
C ASP A 102 0.51 3.45 -16.12
N GLU A 103 0.67 3.51 -17.45
CA GLU A 103 0.53 2.32 -18.31
C GLU A 103 1.65 1.30 -18.06
N ASP A 104 2.87 1.74 -17.72
CA ASP A 104 3.98 0.83 -17.40
C ASP A 104 3.71 0.10 -16.08
N TYR A 105 3.20 0.82 -15.07
CA TYR A 105 2.84 0.22 -13.79
C TYR A 105 1.62 -0.69 -13.89
N LYS A 106 0.62 -0.37 -14.73
CA LYS A 106 -0.50 -1.28 -15.03
C LYS A 106 0.00 -2.57 -15.68
N ASN A 107 0.92 -2.47 -16.63
CA ASN A 107 1.51 -3.64 -17.29
C ASN A 107 2.39 -4.46 -16.35
N LEU A 108 3.15 -3.80 -15.46
CA LEU A 108 3.89 -4.48 -14.39
C LEU A 108 2.94 -5.21 -13.44
N PHE A 109 1.87 -4.54 -12.97
CA PHE A 109 0.82 -5.14 -12.15
C PHE A 109 0.27 -6.42 -12.79
N LYS A 110 -0.04 -6.38 -14.10
CA LYS A 110 -0.53 -7.54 -14.88
C LYS A 110 0.45 -8.70 -14.91
N LYS A 111 1.75 -8.45 -14.94
CA LYS A 111 2.79 -9.49 -14.90
C LYS A 111 2.92 -10.07 -13.49
N LEU A 112 2.92 -9.22 -12.47
CA LEU A 112 3.10 -9.61 -11.07
C LEU A 112 1.97 -10.52 -10.56
N VAL A 113 0.70 -10.17 -10.81
CA VAL A 113 -0.46 -10.97 -10.33
C VAL A 113 -0.55 -12.36 -10.96
N LYS A 114 0.19 -12.63 -12.05
CA LYS A 114 0.29 -13.96 -12.65
C LYS A 114 1.31 -14.86 -11.95
N VAL A 115 2.13 -14.31 -11.05
CA VAL A 115 3.09 -15.09 -10.27
C VAL A 115 2.35 -15.83 -9.16
N LYS A 116 2.58 -17.15 -9.06
CA LYS A 116 1.98 -17.97 -8.01
C LYS A 116 2.31 -17.40 -6.63
N GLY A 117 1.27 -17.17 -5.83
CA GLY A 117 1.38 -16.61 -4.48
C GLY A 117 1.35 -15.07 -4.41
N ILE A 118 1.23 -14.38 -5.56
CA ILE A 118 1.14 -12.91 -5.62
C ILE A 118 -0.29 -12.49 -5.99
N GLY A 119 -1.05 -12.02 -5.00
CA GLY A 119 -2.35 -11.36 -5.23
C GLY A 119 -2.21 -9.86 -5.50
N ASN A 120 -3.33 -9.20 -5.80
CA ASN A 120 -3.38 -7.77 -6.15
C ASN A 120 -2.64 -6.87 -5.13
N VAL A 121 -2.92 -7.07 -3.83
CA VAL A 121 -2.28 -6.28 -2.75
C VAL A 121 -0.76 -6.45 -2.71
N TYR A 122 -0.27 -7.66 -3.00
CA TYR A 122 1.16 -7.96 -2.98
C TYR A 122 1.86 -7.36 -4.22
N ALA A 123 1.22 -7.44 -5.38
CA ALA A 123 1.70 -6.77 -6.58
C ALA A 123 1.77 -5.24 -6.39
N ILE A 124 0.76 -4.62 -5.78
CA ILE A 124 0.76 -3.19 -5.43
C ILE A 124 1.90 -2.87 -4.46
N THR A 125 2.17 -3.74 -3.48
CA THR A 125 3.28 -3.52 -2.53
C THR A 125 4.61 -3.45 -3.27
N ILE A 126 4.86 -4.35 -4.22
CA ILE A 126 6.07 -4.32 -5.05
C ILE A 126 6.15 -3.04 -5.89
N ILE A 127 5.02 -2.60 -6.48
CA ILE A 127 4.95 -1.35 -7.25
C ILE A 127 5.26 -0.13 -6.38
N PHE A 128 4.73 -0.06 -5.15
CA PHE A 128 5.02 1.02 -4.20
C PHE A 128 6.53 1.17 -3.99
N PHE A 129 7.22 0.07 -3.76
CA PHE A 129 8.68 0.06 -3.57
C PHE A 129 9.46 0.42 -4.84
N LEU A 130 9.08 -0.13 -6.00
CA LEU A 130 9.74 0.18 -7.28
C LEU A 130 9.45 1.59 -7.80
N SER A 131 8.38 2.21 -7.33
CA SER A 131 8.03 3.60 -7.62
C SER A 131 8.58 4.58 -6.59
N HIS A 132 9.32 4.11 -5.59
CA HIS A 132 9.82 4.91 -4.46
C HIS A 132 8.71 5.68 -3.73
N GLY A 133 7.49 5.13 -3.69
CA GLY A 133 6.33 5.74 -3.05
C GLY A 133 5.56 6.75 -3.91
N GLU A 134 5.85 6.87 -5.22
CA GLU A 134 4.96 7.61 -6.15
C GLU A 134 3.61 6.91 -6.33
N TYR A 135 3.57 5.60 -6.12
CA TYR A 135 2.36 4.80 -6.04
C TYR A 135 2.16 4.36 -4.59
N PRO A 136 0.99 4.57 -3.97
CA PRO A 136 0.81 4.30 -2.55
C PRO A 136 0.75 2.80 -2.27
N ILE A 137 1.20 2.40 -1.09
CA ILE A 137 0.89 1.05 -0.61
C ILE A 137 -0.61 0.95 -0.34
N TYR A 138 -1.19 -0.21 -0.66
CA TYR A 138 -2.57 -0.51 -0.35
C TYR A 138 -2.66 -1.48 0.84
N ASP A 139 -3.54 -1.16 1.77
CA ASP A 139 -4.03 -2.08 2.78
C ASP A 139 -5.53 -1.84 2.97
N LYS A 140 -6.28 -2.90 3.30
CA LYS A 140 -7.73 -2.77 3.51
C LYS A 140 -8.05 -1.83 4.67
N PHE A 141 -7.22 -1.81 5.71
CA PHE A 141 -7.44 -0.91 6.85
C PHE A 141 -7.09 0.53 6.50
N ALA A 142 -6.02 0.76 5.73
CA ALA A 142 -5.71 2.09 5.24
C ALA A 142 -6.83 2.66 4.35
N ASP A 143 -7.42 1.83 3.48
CA ASP A 143 -8.57 2.21 2.65
C ASP A 143 -9.82 2.53 3.48
N VAL A 144 -10.14 1.71 4.47
CA VAL A 144 -11.22 1.95 5.45
C VAL A 144 -11.00 3.26 6.21
N GLY A 145 -9.78 3.49 6.70
CA GLY A 145 -9.40 4.72 7.41
C GLY A 145 -9.55 5.95 6.52
N LEU A 146 -9.11 5.87 5.26
CA LEU A 146 -9.23 6.96 4.29
C LEU A 146 -10.69 7.29 4.02
N TYR A 147 -11.52 6.27 3.79
CA TYR A 147 -12.96 6.46 3.56
C TYR A 147 -13.63 7.15 4.73
N SER A 148 -13.39 6.66 5.95
CA SER A 148 -13.91 7.29 7.18
C SER A 148 -13.46 8.74 7.34
N MET A 149 -12.19 9.06 7.05
CA MET A 149 -11.71 10.45 7.10
C MET A 149 -12.36 11.35 6.04
N MET A 150 -12.65 10.81 4.85
CA MET A 150 -13.27 11.55 3.76
C MET A 150 -14.75 11.83 4.03
N THR A 151 -15.50 10.85 4.53
CA THR A 151 -16.95 10.99 4.75
C THR A 151 -17.31 11.51 6.13
N GLY A 152 -16.45 11.29 7.13
CA GLY A 152 -16.74 11.54 8.53
C GLY A 152 -17.48 10.40 9.22
N ASP A 153 -17.71 9.27 8.54
CA ASP A 153 -18.45 8.13 9.09
C ASP A 153 -17.54 7.25 9.97
N GLU A 154 -18.05 6.83 11.12
CA GLU A 154 -17.37 5.87 12.01
C GLU A 154 -17.63 4.40 11.62
N GLU A 155 -18.64 4.19 10.78
CA GLU A 155 -19.04 2.89 10.25
C GLU A 155 -19.09 2.95 8.72
N VAL A 156 -18.23 2.18 8.06
CA VAL A 156 -18.00 2.29 6.60
C VAL A 156 -18.16 0.94 5.89
N PRO A 157 -18.56 0.93 4.61
CA PRO A 157 -18.64 -0.31 3.85
C PRO A 157 -17.25 -0.94 3.70
N LEU A 158 -17.14 -2.25 3.92
CA LEU A 158 -15.93 -2.98 3.60
C LEU A 158 -15.78 -3.07 2.09
N ARG A 159 -14.72 -2.45 1.57
CA ARG A 159 -14.44 -2.41 0.14
C ARG A 159 -13.33 -3.42 -0.19
N ILE A 160 -13.67 -4.47 -0.91
CA ILE A 160 -12.76 -5.58 -1.21
C ILE A 160 -12.23 -5.45 -2.65
N MET A 161 -10.92 -5.20 -2.78
CA MET A 161 -10.25 -5.11 -4.09
C MET A 161 -10.17 -6.46 -4.80
N THR A 162 -10.03 -7.56 -4.05
CA THR A 162 -9.76 -8.90 -4.62
C THR A 162 -10.93 -9.48 -5.39
N ASP A 163 -12.15 -8.97 -5.17
CA ASP A 163 -13.37 -9.45 -5.83
C ASP A 163 -13.58 -8.77 -7.19
N ARG A 164 -12.74 -7.79 -7.50
CA ARG A 164 -12.70 -7.08 -8.76
C ARG A 164 -11.64 -7.76 -9.60
N GLY A 165 -12.02 -8.35 -10.74
CA GLY A 165 -11.06 -8.90 -11.71
C GLY A 165 -9.97 -7.88 -12.06
N PHE A 166 -8.91 -8.30 -12.75
CA PHE A 166 -7.69 -7.50 -12.98
C PHE A 166 -7.91 -5.99 -13.20
N ASP A 167 -8.68 -5.61 -14.22
CA ASP A 167 -8.90 -4.19 -14.55
C ASP A 167 -9.69 -3.46 -13.44
N GLY A 168 -10.67 -4.12 -12.84
CA GLY A 168 -11.43 -3.56 -11.73
C GLY A 168 -10.59 -3.36 -10.46
N ALA A 169 -9.63 -4.24 -10.18
CA ALA A 169 -8.69 -4.07 -9.08
C ALA A 169 -7.74 -2.89 -9.30
N TRP A 170 -7.22 -2.74 -10.53
CA TRP A 170 -6.35 -1.62 -10.88
C TRP A 170 -7.09 -0.28 -10.84
N SER A 171 -8.26 -0.18 -11.47
CA SER A 171 -9.09 1.04 -11.43
C SER A 171 -9.44 1.45 -10.00
N TYR A 172 -9.84 0.48 -9.17
CA TYR A 172 -10.12 0.72 -7.77
C TYR A 172 -8.89 1.21 -6.98
N TYR A 173 -7.71 0.67 -7.28
CA TYR A 173 -6.47 1.13 -6.68
C TYR A 173 -6.12 2.56 -7.09
N LEU A 174 -6.39 2.96 -8.34
CA LEU A 174 -6.23 4.34 -8.77
C LEU A 174 -7.21 5.28 -8.04
N GLU A 175 -8.47 4.87 -7.83
CA GLU A 175 -9.41 5.65 -7.00
C GLU A 175 -8.89 5.86 -5.57
N TYR A 176 -8.24 4.86 -4.98
CA TYR A 176 -7.58 5.00 -3.68
C TYR A 176 -6.42 5.99 -3.69
N ARG A 177 -5.57 5.96 -4.73
CA ARG A 177 -4.49 6.95 -4.91
C ARG A 177 -5.03 8.37 -5.09
N ASP A 178 -6.09 8.53 -5.87
CA ASP A 178 -6.66 9.83 -6.17
C ASP A 178 -7.36 10.41 -4.93
N ALA A 179 -8.02 9.55 -4.13
CA ALA A 179 -8.57 9.91 -2.83
C ALA A 179 -7.48 10.38 -1.83
N LEU A 180 -6.33 9.70 -1.78
CA LEU A 180 -5.17 10.15 -1.00
C LEU A 180 -4.70 11.54 -1.44
N THR A 181 -4.60 11.76 -2.75
CA THR A 181 -4.18 13.05 -3.33
C THR A 181 -5.20 14.15 -3.01
N SER A 182 -6.49 13.84 -3.09
CA SER A 182 -7.56 14.77 -2.74
C SER A 182 -7.49 15.23 -1.28
N LEU A 183 -7.18 14.31 -0.35
CA LEU A 183 -7.19 14.60 1.09
C LEU A 183 -5.84 15.11 1.62
N PHE A 184 -4.73 14.70 1.03
CA PHE A 184 -3.38 14.98 1.55
C PHE A 184 -2.47 15.73 0.56
N GLY A 185 -2.91 15.98 -0.68
CA GLY A 185 -2.02 16.51 -1.74
C GLY A 185 -0.89 15.52 -2.02
N ASP A 186 0.33 16.01 -2.25
CA ASP A 186 1.51 15.14 -2.42
C ASP A 186 2.10 14.65 -1.09
N ARG A 187 1.54 15.02 0.06
CA ARG A 187 2.11 14.70 1.39
C ARG A 187 2.07 13.21 1.75
N TRP A 188 1.34 12.39 1.00
CA TRP A 188 1.32 10.94 1.18
C TRP A 188 2.43 10.22 0.40
N LYS A 189 3.10 10.89 -0.53
CA LYS A 189 4.11 10.29 -1.41
C LYS A 189 5.45 10.07 -0.72
N GLY A 190 6.18 9.10 -1.26
CA GLY A 190 7.57 8.86 -0.89
C GLY A 190 7.81 8.48 0.56
N LYS A 191 9.06 8.64 1.00
CA LYS A 191 9.48 8.32 2.38
C LYS A 191 8.80 9.25 3.40
N ASP A 192 8.72 10.54 3.10
CA ASP A 192 8.13 11.52 4.02
C ASP A 192 6.62 11.35 4.17
N GLY A 193 5.95 10.68 3.22
CA GLY A 193 4.53 10.36 3.30
C GLY A 193 4.18 9.10 4.08
N ARG A 194 5.16 8.34 4.59
CA ARG A 194 4.90 7.10 5.34
C ARG A 194 4.07 7.27 6.60
N PHE A 195 4.05 8.46 7.20
CA PHE A 195 3.16 8.71 8.34
C PHE A 195 1.69 8.69 7.92
N VAL A 196 1.35 9.02 6.67
CA VAL A 196 -0.02 8.92 6.15
C VAL A 196 -0.43 7.44 6.05
N ASP A 197 0.40 6.61 5.43
CA ASP A 197 0.19 5.15 5.35
C ASP A 197 0.00 4.52 6.74
N LYS A 198 0.96 4.75 7.65
CA LYS A 198 0.92 4.22 9.02
C LYS A 198 -0.27 4.75 9.82
N GLY A 199 -0.56 6.03 9.68
CA GLY A 199 -1.69 6.69 10.33
C GLY A 199 -3.03 6.16 9.86
N LEU A 200 -3.22 6.02 8.55
CA LEU A 200 -4.43 5.45 7.96
C LEU A 200 -4.61 3.98 8.34
N TRP A 201 -3.53 3.19 8.35
CA TRP A 201 -3.59 1.80 8.78
C TRP A 201 -4.04 1.69 10.24
N ALA A 202 -3.41 2.45 11.15
CA ALA A 202 -3.73 2.39 12.58
C ALA A 202 -5.12 2.97 12.88
N TYR A 203 -5.50 4.06 12.21
CA TYR A 203 -6.85 4.61 12.33
C TYR A 203 -7.91 3.67 11.76
N GLY A 204 -7.67 3.06 10.60
CA GLY A 204 -8.60 2.13 9.98
C GLY A 204 -8.93 0.91 10.85
N HIS A 205 -8.00 0.50 11.72
CA HIS A 205 -8.25 -0.53 12.72
C HIS A 205 -9.26 -0.13 13.81
N THR A 206 -9.50 1.17 14.02
CA THR A 206 -10.51 1.66 14.98
C THR A 206 -11.88 1.89 14.34
N VAL A 207 -11.96 1.86 13.01
CA VAL A 207 -13.21 2.10 12.27
C VAL A 207 -13.99 0.80 12.12
N LYS A 208 -15.31 0.87 12.34
CA LYS A 208 -16.19 -0.28 12.16
C LYS A 208 -16.42 -0.50 10.66
N SER A 209 -16.00 -1.65 10.13
CA SER A 209 -16.26 -2.01 8.73
C SER A 209 -17.43 -2.99 8.63
N ILE A 210 -18.42 -2.67 7.80
CA ILE A 210 -19.58 -3.54 7.57
C ILE A 210 -19.41 -4.31 6.27
N THR A 211 -19.62 -5.62 6.31
CA THR A 211 -19.83 -6.41 5.09
C THR A 211 -21.24 -6.15 4.56
N CYS A 212 -21.36 -5.35 3.50
CA CYS A 212 -22.62 -5.23 2.78
C CYS A 212 -22.89 -6.55 2.05
N LYS A 213 -23.97 -7.27 2.40
CA LYS A 213 -24.42 -8.43 1.63
C LYS A 213 -24.79 -7.94 0.22
N GLN A 214 -24.19 -8.57 -0.79
CA GLN A 214 -24.50 -8.33 -2.20
C GLN A 214 -25.93 -8.86 -2.48
N SER A 215 -26.97 -8.06 -2.25
CA SER A 215 -28.36 -8.47 -2.51
C SER A 215 -28.77 -8.32 -3.98
N ASP A 216 -27.96 -7.66 -4.80
CA ASP A 216 -28.35 -7.25 -6.15
C ASP A 216 -27.09 -6.81 -6.91
N GLY A 217 -26.68 -7.63 -7.89
CA GLY A 217 -25.44 -7.58 -8.66
C GLY A 217 -24.69 -6.24 -8.74
N ASN A 218 -23.41 -6.27 -8.33
CA ASN A 218 -22.37 -5.25 -8.57
C ASN A 218 -22.69 -3.81 -8.14
N ARG A 219 -22.94 -3.58 -6.84
CA ARG A 219 -22.65 -2.26 -6.24
C ARG A 219 -21.25 -2.25 -5.63
N PHE A 220 -20.32 -1.73 -6.40
CA PHE A 220 -19.01 -1.33 -5.90
C PHE A 220 -19.13 0.04 -5.22
N TYR A 221 -18.65 0.15 -3.98
CA TYR A 221 -18.53 1.45 -3.32
C TYR A 221 -17.30 2.16 -3.86
N HIS A 222 -17.48 3.43 -4.23
CA HIS A 222 -16.46 4.32 -4.77
C HIS A 222 -16.25 5.47 -3.77
N PHE A 223 -15.09 6.13 -3.82
CA PHE A 223 -14.84 7.33 -3.02
C PHE A 223 -15.71 8.52 -3.47
N TYR A 224 -16.16 8.50 -4.73
CA TYR A 224 -16.91 9.56 -5.37
C TYR A 224 -18.26 9.02 -5.85
N LYS A 225 -19.32 9.82 -5.78
CA LYS A 225 -20.59 9.44 -6.40
C LYS A 225 -20.49 9.62 -7.91
N LYS A 226 -21.16 8.77 -8.68
CA LYS A 226 -21.26 8.91 -10.14
C LYS A 226 -21.97 10.25 -10.44
N GLY A 227 -21.21 11.28 -10.84
CA GLY A 227 -21.68 12.64 -11.07
C GLY A 227 -20.90 13.75 -10.35
N ASP A 228 -19.94 13.41 -9.48
CA ASP A 228 -19.01 14.40 -8.95
C ASP A 228 -17.90 14.67 -10.00
N ASP A 229 -18.19 15.55 -10.95
CA ASP A 229 -17.21 16.04 -11.92
C ASP A 229 -16.16 16.88 -11.17
N HIS A 230 -14.97 16.31 -10.99
CA HIS A 230 -13.78 17.08 -10.62
C HIS A 230 -13.26 17.75 -11.89
N GLU A 231 -13.73 18.96 -12.15
CA GLU A 231 -13.09 19.87 -13.11
C GLU A 231 -11.63 20.11 -12.71
N LYS A 232 -10.78 20.07 -13.75
CA LYS A 232 -9.32 20.22 -13.71
C LYS A 232 -8.88 21.63 -13.32
#